data_AF-A0A2E2WIE8-F1
#
_entry.id   AF-A0A2E2WIE8-F1
#
_cell.length_a   1.000
_cell.length_b   1.000
_cell.length_c   1.000
_cell.angle_alpha   90.00
_cell.angle_beta   90.00
_cell.angle_gamma   90.00
#
_symmetry.space_group_name_H-M   'P 1'
#
loop_
_entity.id
_entity.type
_entity.pdbx_description
1 polymer ?
#
loop_
_entity_poly.entity_id
_entity_poly.type
_entity_poly.pdbx_seq_one_letter_code
_entity_poly.pdbx_strand_id
1 'polypeptide(L)'
;MQSEFKLYVGGFLLALLVSSTLVLMVLHRLSRILQSRRQQSLRDQRVEPVPRFGGIGIAGGFVAVLLLLAFVPLKAKGIDLRTLLGGNLGVILLGGSAACLLGFWDDLFVIRARYKFAGQVGIALLTVVYGPVVE
;
A
#
# COMPACT_ATOMS: atom_id res chain seq x y z
N MET A 1 0.99 4.12 -29.14
CA MET A 1 2.01 3.09 -28.84
C MET A 1 3.32 3.63 -28.25
N GLN A 2 4.22 4.31 -28.99
CA GLN A 2 5.53 4.74 -28.42
C GLN A 2 5.41 5.76 -27.27
N SER A 3 4.41 6.64 -27.30
CA SER A 3 4.14 7.62 -26.24
C SER A 3 3.59 6.98 -24.96
N GLU A 4 2.74 5.98 -25.10
CA GLU A 4 2.13 5.25 -23.97
C GLU A 4 3.17 4.38 -23.27
N PHE A 5 4.04 3.70 -24.02
CA PHE A 5 5.14 2.94 -23.45
C PHE A 5 6.06 3.82 -22.58
N LYS A 6 6.41 5.01 -23.06
CA LYS A 6 7.21 5.99 -22.29
C LYS A 6 6.49 6.45 -21.01
N LEU A 7 5.16 6.56 -21.03
CA LEU A 7 4.36 6.91 -19.87
C LEU A 7 4.32 5.78 -18.83
N TYR A 8 4.13 4.53 -19.25
CA TYR A 8 4.16 3.39 -18.34
C TYR A 8 5.53 3.20 -17.71
N VAL A 9 6.60 3.26 -18.52
CA VAL A 9 7.97 3.16 -18.02
C VAL A 9 8.31 4.34 -17.11
N GLY A 10 7.94 5.57 -17.48
CA GLY A 10 8.13 6.75 -16.64
C GLY A 10 7.38 6.66 -15.31
N GLY A 11 6.12 6.22 -15.34
CA GLY A 11 5.31 6.00 -14.14
C GLY A 11 5.89 4.90 -13.25
N PHE A 12 6.37 3.80 -13.83
CA PHE A 12 7.04 2.73 -13.10
C PHE A 12 8.32 3.23 -12.43
N LEU A 13 9.19 3.95 -13.15
CA LEU A 13 10.43 4.49 -12.59
C LEU A 13 10.16 5.52 -11.49
N LEU A 14 9.17 6.39 -11.69
CA LEU A 14 8.69 7.32 -10.66
C LEU A 14 8.22 6.55 -9.43
N ALA A 15 7.40 5.51 -9.62
CA ALA A 15 6.89 4.68 -8.54
C ALA A 15 8.02 4.00 -7.75
N LEU A 16 8.99 3.45 -8.47
CA LEU A 16 10.15 2.79 -7.89
C LEU A 16 11.00 3.75 -7.07
N LEU A 17 11.28 4.95 -7.59
CA LEU A 17 12.05 5.99 -6.90
C LEU A 17 11.32 6.52 -5.67
N VAL A 18 10.06 6.92 -5.81
CA VAL A 18 9.25 7.46 -4.71
C VAL A 18 9.03 6.41 -3.62
N SER A 19 8.72 5.17 -4.00
CA SER A 19 8.54 4.08 -3.04
C SER A 19 9.84 3.73 -2.32
N SER A 20 10.97 3.60 -3.05
CA SER A 20 12.27 3.30 -2.43
C SER A 20 12.72 4.38 -1.47
N THR A 21 12.55 5.66 -1.84
CA THR A 21 12.90 6.79 -0.95
C THR A 21 12.01 6.84 0.29
N LEU A 22 10.69 6.63 0.15
CA LEU A 22 9.77 6.58 1.29
C LEU A 22 10.04 5.39 2.20
N VAL A 23 10.35 4.21 1.66
CA VAL A 23 10.76 3.04 2.45
C VAL A 23 12.02 3.37 3.25
N LEU A 24 13.05 3.94 2.62
CA LEU A 24 14.27 4.33 3.32
C LEU A 24 13.99 5.38 4.40
N MET A 25 13.16 6.38 4.12
CA MET A 25 12.74 7.38 5.09
C MET A 25 12.03 6.74 6.29
N VAL A 26 11.05 5.87 6.04
CA VAL A 26 10.29 5.16 7.09
C VAL A 26 11.22 4.29 7.94
N LEU A 27 12.12 3.54 7.31
CA LEU A 27 13.07 2.67 8.01
C LEU A 27 14.07 3.45 8.86
N HIS A 28 14.57 4.61 8.43
CA HIS A 28 15.60 5.36 9.17
C HIS A 28 15.04 6.36 10.18
N ARG A 29 13.87 6.95 9.91
CA ARG A 29 13.25 7.98 10.76
C ARG A 29 12.16 7.40 11.65
N LEU A 30 11.21 6.68 11.06
CA LEU A 30 9.98 6.28 11.74
C LEU A 30 10.14 4.97 12.49
N SER A 31 10.95 4.04 11.97
CA SER A 31 11.20 2.74 12.61
C SER A 31 11.74 2.89 14.01
N ARG A 32 12.65 3.85 14.26
CA ARG A 32 13.22 4.06 15.61
C ARG A 32 12.14 4.41 16.65
N ILE A 33 11.12 5.15 16.23
CA ILE A 33 10.01 5.57 17.11
C ILE A 33 8.98 4.44 17.25
N LEU A 34 8.70 3.71 16.17
CA LEU A 34 7.69 2.66 16.18
C LEU A 34 8.20 1.36 16.81
N GLN A 35 9.51 1.07 16.71
CA GLN A 35 10.12 -0.10 17.35
C GLN A 35 10.05 -0.03 18.87
N SER A 36 10.15 1.16 19.48
CA SER A 36 10.02 1.29 20.94
C SER A 36 8.62 0.98 21.46
N ARG A 37 7.60 1.07 20.60
CA ARG A 37 6.20 0.77 20.93
C ARG A 37 5.78 -0.66 20.57
N ARG A 38 6.63 -1.40 19.87
CA ARG A 38 6.31 -2.74 19.39
C ARG A 38 6.41 -3.76 20.53
N GLN A 39 5.39 -4.61 20.64
CA GLN A 39 5.43 -5.75 21.54
C GLN A 39 6.31 -6.87 20.96
N GLN A 40 7.23 -7.42 21.75
CA GLN A 40 8.04 -8.57 21.36
C GLN A 40 7.15 -9.81 21.22
N SER A 41 7.29 -10.52 20.12
CA SER A 41 6.58 -11.76 19.87
C SER A 41 7.46 -12.95 20.22
N LEU A 42 6.86 -14.05 20.70
CA LEU A 42 7.57 -15.34 20.87
C LEU A 42 8.12 -15.91 19.55
N ARG A 43 7.71 -15.33 18.42
CA ARG A 43 8.24 -15.66 17.08
C ARG A 43 9.55 -14.92 16.74
N ASP A 44 9.98 -13.98 17.58
CA ASP A 44 11.19 -13.20 17.36
C ASP A 44 12.42 -13.99 17.81
N GLN A 45 13.12 -14.59 16.85
CA GLN A 45 14.32 -15.41 17.11
C GLN A 45 15.62 -14.60 17.13
N ARG A 46 15.57 -13.34 16.68
CA ARG A 46 16.76 -12.49 16.52
C ARG A 46 16.94 -11.61 17.76
N VAL A 47 18.15 -11.61 18.30
CA VAL A 47 18.53 -10.78 19.47
C VAL A 47 18.41 -9.29 19.14
N GLU A 48 18.81 -8.90 17.93
CA GLU A 48 18.64 -7.53 17.43
C GLU A 48 17.29 -7.36 16.73
N PRO A 49 16.45 -6.40 17.16
CA PRO A 49 15.14 -6.17 16.57
C PRO A 49 15.26 -5.54 15.18
N VAL A 50 14.88 -6.29 14.14
CA VAL A 50 14.80 -5.78 12.77
C VAL A 50 13.49 -5.00 12.57
N PRO A 51 13.52 -3.82 11.91
CA PRO A 51 12.34 -3.05 11.53
C PRO A 51 11.34 -3.86 10.70
N ARG A 52 10.06 -3.86 11.06
CA ARG A 52 8.97 -4.50 10.27
C ARG A 52 8.13 -3.49 9.47
N PHE A 53 8.39 -2.21 9.65
CA PHE A 53 7.55 -1.12 9.11
C PHE A 53 7.80 -0.79 7.63
N GLY A 54 8.53 -1.61 6.89
CA GLY A 54 8.78 -1.41 5.46
C GLY A 54 7.49 -1.37 4.63
N GLY A 55 6.47 -2.14 5.03
CA GLY A 55 5.16 -2.15 4.37
C GLY A 55 4.46 -0.78 4.36
N ILE A 56 4.62 0.03 5.40
CA ILE A 56 4.09 1.41 5.45
C ILE A 56 4.78 2.28 4.41
N GLY A 57 6.10 2.12 4.25
CA GLY A 57 6.86 2.84 3.23
C GLY A 57 6.38 2.51 1.83
N ILE A 58 6.10 1.24 1.54
CA ILE A 58 5.57 0.80 0.25
C ILE A 58 4.15 1.33 0.04
N ALA A 59 3.25 1.20 1.02
CA ALA A 59 1.88 1.68 0.93
C ALA A 59 1.84 3.22 0.77
N GLY A 60 2.65 3.94 1.54
CA GLY A 60 2.80 5.39 1.41
C GLY A 60 3.37 5.80 0.07
N GLY A 61 4.37 5.07 -0.44
CA GLY A 61 4.93 5.27 -1.79
C GLY A 61 3.90 5.08 -2.88
N PHE A 62 3.11 4.02 -2.80
CA PHE A 62 2.02 3.76 -3.73
C PHE A 62 0.99 4.89 -3.76
N VAL A 63 0.50 5.33 -2.58
CA VAL A 63 -0.45 6.44 -2.48
C VAL A 63 0.16 7.75 -2.99
N ALA A 64 1.41 8.05 -2.64
CA ALA A 64 2.09 9.26 -3.08
C ALA A 64 2.21 9.31 -4.61
N VAL A 65 2.50 8.18 -5.25
CA VAL A 65 2.60 8.09 -6.72
C VAL A 65 1.25 8.24 -7.38
N LEU A 66 0.18 7.64 -6.81
CA LEU A 66 -1.18 7.84 -7.30
C LEU A 66 -1.59 9.32 -7.21
N LEU A 67 -1.25 10.01 -6.12
CA LEU A 67 -1.50 11.44 -5.98
C LEU A 67 -0.69 12.25 -7.00
N LEU A 68 0.61 11.97 -7.17
CA LEU A 68 1.44 12.62 -8.18
C LEU A 68 0.88 12.44 -9.60
N LEU A 69 0.41 11.23 -9.93
CA LEU A 69 -0.25 10.94 -11.20
C LEU A 69 -1.55 11.73 -11.38
N ALA A 70 -2.31 11.97 -10.31
CA ALA A 70 -3.52 12.79 -10.35
C ALA A 70 -3.23 14.27 -10.67
N PHE A 71 -2.03 14.77 -10.35
CA PHE A 71 -1.59 16.13 -10.70
C PHE A 71 -1.01 16.25 -12.13
N VAL A 72 -0.69 15.15 -12.80
CA VAL A 72 -0.25 15.17 -14.20
C VAL A 72 -1.48 15.37 -15.09
N PRO A 73 -1.46 16.31 -16.07
CA PRO A 73 -2.58 16.55 -16.97
C PRO A 73 -2.70 15.44 -18.02
N LEU A 74 -3.05 14.23 -17.58
CA LEU A 74 -3.15 13.03 -18.40
C LEU A 74 -4.32 13.10 -19.38
N LYS A 75 -5.39 13.82 -19.01
CA LYS A 75 -6.52 14.14 -19.90
C LYS A 75 -6.08 14.91 -21.15
N ALA A 76 -5.12 15.83 -21.02
CA ALA A 76 -4.57 16.57 -22.15
C ALA A 76 -3.74 15.69 -23.09
N LYS A 77 -3.33 14.49 -22.62
CA LYS A 77 -2.63 13.48 -23.41
C LYS A 77 -3.55 12.36 -23.91
N GLY A 78 -4.87 12.53 -23.81
CA GLY A 78 -5.86 11.53 -24.23
C GLY A 78 -5.98 10.32 -23.31
N ILE A 79 -5.40 10.38 -22.11
CA ILE A 79 -5.41 9.29 -21.13
C ILE A 79 -6.32 9.70 -19.98
N ASP A 80 -7.47 9.03 -19.87
CA ASP A 80 -8.37 9.24 -18.74
C ASP A 80 -8.10 8.20 -17.65
N LEU A 81 -7.71 8.69 -16.47
CA LEU A 81 -7.46 7.87 -15.28
C LEU A 81 -8.69 7.05 -14.89
N ARG A 82 -9.90 7.58 -15.10
CA ARG A 82 -11.12 6.83 -14.79
C ARG A 82 -11.27 5.59 -15.68
N THR A 83 -10.83 5.67 -16.94
CA THR A 83 -10.90 4.57 -17.89
C THR A 83 -9.79 3.54 -17.63
N LEU A 84 -8.59 4.00 -17.26
CA LEU A 84 -7.46 3.13 -16.92
C LEU A 84 -7.66 2.38 -15.59
N LEU A 85 -8.17 3.06 -14.57
CA LEU A 85 -8.31 2.49 -13.24
C LEU A 85 -9.68 1.86 -12.99
N GLY A 86 -10.65 2.09 -13.88
CA GLY A 86 -12.01 1.54 -13.79
C GLY A 86 -12.88 2.26 -12.76
N GLY A 87 -14.20 2.21 -12.96
CA GLY A 87 -15.18 2.85 -12.06
C GLY A 87 -15.12 2.37 -10.61
N ASN A 88 -14.55 1.18 -10.38
CA ASN A 88 -14.50 0.52 -9.07
C ASN A 88 -13.14 0.61 -8.37
N LEU A 89 -12.22 1.42 -8.90
CA LEU A 89 -10.93 1.66 -8.26
C LEU A 89 -11.08 2.07 -6.79
N GLY A 90 -12.07 2.90 -6.48
CA GLY A 90 -12.30 3.39 -5.12
C GLY A 90 -12.48 2.23 -4.12
N VAL A 91 -13.22 1.20 -4.51
CA VAL A 91 -13.46 0.02 -3.66
C VAL A 91 -12.20 -0.81 -3.50
N ILE A 92 -11.46 -1.03 -4.58
CA ILE A 92 -10.18 -1.78 -4.56
C ILE A 92 -9.15 -1.05 -3.69
N LEU A 93 -9.02 0.27 -3.84
CA LEU A 93 -8.10 1.08 -3.04
C LEU A 93 -8.52 1.11 -1.57
N LEU A 94 -9.82 1.21 -1.27
CA LEU A 94 -10.33 1.16 0.10
C LEU A 94 -10.07 -0.21 0.74
N GLY A 95 -10.37 -1.31 0.04
CA GLY A 95 -10.10 -2.67 0.51
C GLY A 95 -8.61 -2.94 0.73
N GLY A 96 -7.77 -2.54 -0.23
CA GLY A 96 -6.32 -2.64 -0.10
C GLY A 96 -5.76 -1.80 1.05
N SER A 97 -6.26 -0.56 1.22
CA SER A 97 -5.87 0.31 2.34
C SER A 97 -6.28 -0.28 3.68
N ALA A 98 -7.50 -0.82 3.79
CA ALA A 98 -7.97 -1.49 4.99
C ALA A 98 -7.12 -2.72 5.33
N ALA A 99 -6.74 -3.52 4.34
CA ALA A 99 -5.85 -4.67 4.53
C ALA A 99 -4.45 -4.23 4.99
N CYS A 100 -3.89 -3.16 4.42
CA CYS A 100 -2.63 -2.57 4.87
C CYS A 100 -2.72 -2.06 6.31
N LEU A 101 -3.81 -1.38 6.69
CA LEU A 101 -4.02 -0.90 8.06
C LEU A 101 -4.14 -2.05 9.07
N LEU A 102 -4.87 -3.12 8.71
CA LEU A 102 -4.96 -4.32 9.55
C LEU A 102 -3.59 -4.98 9.73
N GLY A 103 -2.79 -5.05 8.66
CA GLY A 103 -1.41 -5.54 8.72
C GLY A 103 -0.53 -4.70 9.62
N PHE A 104 -0.60 -3.36 9.48
CA PHE A 104 0.14 -2.44 10.34
C PHE A 104 -0.27 -2.55 11.81
N TRP A 105 -1.57 -2.71 12.09
CA TRP A 105 -2.07 -2.90 13.45
C TRP A 105 -1.56 -4.19 14.08
N ASP A 106 -1.47 -5.27 13.28
CA ASP A 106 -0.88 -6.55 13.70
C ASP A 106 0.61 -6.42 14.01
N ASP A 107 1.36 -5.65 13.20
CA ASP A 107 2.79 -5.41 13.42
C ASP A 107 3.09 -4.66 14.72
N LEU A 108 2.14 -3.84 15.21
CA LEU A 108 2.24 -3.09 16.46
C LEU A 108 1.83 -3.92 17.68
N PHE A 109 0.66 -4.56 17.62
CA PHE A 109 -0.03 -5.12 18.80
C PHE A 109 -0.04 -6.65 18.89
N VAL A 110 0.55 -7.36 17.92
CA VAL A 110 0.59 -8.84 17.87
C VAL A 110 -0.81 -9.43 18.07
N ILE A 111 -1.66 -9.30 17.06
CA ILE A 111 -3.06 -9.73 17.13
C ILE A 111 -3.12 -11.26 17.13
N ARG A 112 -4.06 -11.85 17.90
CA ARG A 112 -4.28 -13.31 17.84
C ARG A 112 -4.74 -13.71 16.44
N ALA A 113 -4.18 -14.80 15.91
CA ALA A 113 -4.41 -15.28 14.55
C ALA A 113 -5.90 -15.35 14.16
N ARG A 114 -6.78 -15.77 15.07
CA ARG A 114 -8.23 -15.84 14.85
C ARG A 114 -8.87 -14.50 14.47
N TYR A 115 -8.47 -13.41 15.13
CA TYR A 115 -9.03 -12.08 14.88
C TYR A 115 -8.43 -11.47 13.62
N LYS A 116 -7.13 -11.72 13.36
CA LYS A 116 -6.48 -11.31 12.11
C LYS A 116 -7.14 -11.96 10.89
N PHE A 117 -7.38 -13.27 10.95
CA PHE A 117 -8.03 -14.01 9.88
C PHE A 117 -9.46 -13.50 9.65
N ALA A 118 -10.25 -13.34 10.72
CA ALA A 118 -11.61 -12.80 10.61
C ALA A 118 -11.63 -11.40 9.97
N GLY A 119 -10.69 -10.52 10.35
CA GLY A 119 -10.56 -9.19 9.76
C GLY A 119 -10.20 -9.23 8.27
N GLN A 120 -9.24 -10.07 7.87
CA GLN A 120 -8.86 -10.23 6.47
C GLN A 120 -10.01 -10.78 5.62
N VAL A 121 -10.72 -11.79 6.12
CA VAL A 121 -11.91 -12.35 5.45
C VAL A 121 -13.00 -11.29 5.34
N GLY A 122 -13.26 -10.52 6.40
CA GLY A 122 -14.24 -9.44 6.38
C GLY A 122 -13.92 -8.38 5.33
N ILE A 123 -12.67 -7.90 5.29
CA ILE A 123 -12.22 -6.92 4.28
C ILE A 123 -12.37 -7.49 2.87
N ALA A 124 -11.98 -8.74 2.64
CA ALA A 124 -12.09 -9.41 1.35
C ALA A 124 -13.56 -9.52 0.91
N LEU A 125 -14.45 -9.98 1.79
CA LEU A 125 -15.89 -10.10 1.49
C LEU A 125 -16.52 -8.75 1.17
N LEU A 126 -16.23 -7.70 1.95
CA LEU A 126 -16.73 -6.35 1.65
C LEU A 126 -16.22 -5.86 0.28
N THR A 127 -14.94 -6.10 -0.01
CA THR A 127 -14.34 -5.70 -1.29
C THR A 127 -14.98 -6.45 -2.46
N VAL A 128 -15.36 -7.71 -2.29
CA VAL A 128 -16.06 -8.50 -3.32
C VAL A 128 -17.51 -8.07 -3.48
N VAL A 129 -18.24 -7.86 -2.38
CA VAL A 129 -19.67 -7.49 -2.40
C VAL A 129 -19.88 -6.10 -2.98
N TYR A 130 -19.02 -5.14 -2.64
CA TYR A 130 -19.10 -3.77 -3.14
C TYR A 130 -18.23 -3.53 -4.38
N GLY A 131 -17.36 -4.48 -4.73
CA GLY A 131 -16.49 -4.40 -5.89
C GLY A 131 -17.22 -4.76 -7.19
N PRO A 132 -16.53 -4.67 -8.35
CA PRO A 132 -17.14 -5.09 -9.61
C PRO A 132 -17.54 -6.56 -9.54
N VAL A 133 -18.76 -6.86 -9.95
CA VAL A 133 -19.03 -8.13 -10.63
C VAL A 133 -18.22 -8.07 -11.91
N VAL A 134 -17.21 -8.94 -12.02
CA VAL A 134 -16.50 -9.13 -13.29
C VAL A 134 -17.52 -9.75 -14.24
N GLU A 135 -18.05 -8.95 -15.17
CA GLU A 135 -18.74 -9.46 -16.35
C GLU A 135 -17.73 -10.02 -17.36
#